data_AF-A0A7C1IH80-F1
#
_entry.id   AF-A0A7C1IH80-F1
#
_cell.length_a   1.000
_cell.length_b   1.000
_cell.length_c   1.000
_cell.angle_alpha   90.00
_cell.angle_beta   90.00
_cell.angle_gamma   90.00
#
_symmetry.space_group_name_H-M   'P 1'
#
loop_
_entity.id
_entity.type
_entity.pdbx_description
1 polymer ?
#
loop_
_entity_poly.entity_id
_entity_poly.type
_entity_poly.pdbx_seq_one_letter_code
_entity_poly.pdbx_strand_id
1 'polypeptide(L)'
;MNINRSGLFWGLLLIGAGGVALAQQMGYIDQFTDPRVWMGIFAAVSLLAFLNYALSGWRQWGWLFPAGIFGGLAVTIALATNNVDSAAVATPLFIGLIIPFAAAYLMDRARNWWALIPGGIMLFLALTTLLVDTAGGEWVGALFLFMIAISFLMVYLGNRTRLWALIVAYATGVLGLAPLMSVGGRDAAYFGPIFLFAVALPFFIVYFRSAQNWWAIIPAGVLTTVSVIAALAIAGLIRNANQGGYANALLMGGLAVTFVVVWLRHAKPWAKIVSIVLALVAVASVFFASYSQIFWPLAIILVGIYLFYTALRPKAA
;
A
#
# COMPACT_ATOMS: atom_id res chain seq x y z
N MET A 1 -22.18 6.12 -34.01
CA MET A 1 -21.49 5.60 -32.81
C MET A 1 -20.67 4.39 -33.20
N ASN A 2 -19.33 4.50 -33.19
CA ASN A 2 -18.48 3.33 -33.43
C ASN A 2 -18.49 2.48 -32.15
N ILE A 3 -19.27 1.40 -32.17
CA ILE A 3 -19.33 0.46 -31.06
C ILE A 3 -17.96 -0.22 -30.96
N ASN A 4 -17.29 -0.05 -29.83
CA ASN A 4 -16.04 -0.72 -29.55
C ASN A 4 -16.32 -2.21 -29.33
N ARG A 5 -16.21 -3.01 -30.41
CA ARG A 5 -16.56 -4.45 -30.43
C ARG A 5 -15.87 -5.24 -29.31
N SER A 6 -14.66 -4.85 -28.92
CA SER A 6 -13.94 -5.44 -27.79
C SER A 6 -14.65 -5.18 -26.46
N GLY A 7 -15.04 -3.93 -26.21
CA GLY A 7 -15.79 -3.57 -24.99
C GLY A 7 -17.14 -4.26 -24.90
N LEU A 8 -17.83 -4.43 -26.03
CA LEU A 8 -19.12 -5.13 -26.07
C LEU A 8 -18.96 -6.64 -25.81
N PHE A 9 -17.90 -7.27 -26.36
CA PHE A 9 -17.56 -8.66 -26.09
C PHE A 9 -17.22 -8.89 -24.61
N TRP A 10 -16.32 -8.09 -24.04
CA TRP A 10 -15.95 -8.21 -22.63
C TRP A 10 -17.12 -7.88 -21.70
N GLY A 11 -17.96 -6.91 -22.05
CA GLY A 11 -19.18 -6.59 -21.31
C GLY A 11 -20.15 -7.77 -21.26
N LEU A 12 -20.44 -8.39 -22.40
CA LEU A 12 -21.30 -9.59 -22.46
C LEU A 12 -20.70 -10.76 -21.67
N LEU A 13 -19.38 -10.97 -21.77
CA LEU A 13 -18.69 -12.03 -21.04
C LEU A 13 -18.78 -11.82 -19.52
N LEU A 14 -18.57 -10.60 -19.04
CA LEU A 14 -18.68 -10.26 -17.61
C LEU A 14 -20.12 -10.37 -17.10
N ILE A 15 -21.10 -9.93 -17.88
CA ILE A 15 -22.53 -10.08 -17.54
C ILE A 15 -22.90 -11.57 -17.46
N GLY A 16 -22.46 -12.37 -18.43
CA GLY A 16 -22.69 -13.82 -18.44
C GLY A 16 -22.04 -14.51 -17.24
N ALA A 17 -20.76 -14.21 -16.97
CA ALA A 17 -20.03 -14.76 -15.83
C ALA A 17 -20.67 -14.35 -14.49
N GLY A 18 -21.09 -13.09 -14.35
CA GLY A 18 -21.82 -12.59 -13.18
C GLY A 18 -23.18 -13.25 -13.00
N GLY A 19 -23.92 -13.49 -14.09
CA GLY A 19 -25.19 -14.21 -14.07
C GLY A 19 -25.03 -15.67 -13.63
N VAL A 20 -24.00 -16.36 -14.11
CA VAL A 20 -23.66 -17.72 -13.68
C VAL A 20 -23.27 -17.74 -12.20
N ALA A 21 -22.45 -16.80 -11.73
CA ALA A 21 -22.05 -16.70 -10.33
C ALA A 21 -23.26 -16.43 -9.41
N LEU A 22 -24.20 -15.58 -9.84
CA LEU A 22 -25.43 -15.30 -9.10
C LEU A 22 -26.38 -16.51 -9.08
N ALA A 23 -26.53 -17.20 -10.20
CA ALA A 23 -27.32 -18.44 -10.28
C ALA A 23 -26.74 -19.56 -9.39
N GLN A 24 -25.41 -19.65 -9.28
CA GLN A 24 -24.74 -20.53 -8.32
C GLN A 24 -25.03 -20.13 -6.87
N GLN A 25 -24.91 -18.85 -6.51
CA GLN A 25 -25.15 -18.37 -5.15
C GLN A 25 -26.62 -18.60 -4.71
N MET A 26 -27.56 -18.57 -5.65
CA MET A 26 -28.98 -18.84 -5.40
C MET A 26 -29.33 -20.35 -5.41
N GLY A 27 -28.35 -21.24 -5.64
CA GLY A 27 -28.57 -22.70 -5.63
C GLY A 27 -29.27 -23.26 -6.87
N TYR A 28 -29.27 -22.52 -8.00
CA TYR A 28 -29.85 -23.01 -9.26
C TYR A 28 -28.88 -23.89 -10.07
N ILE A 29 -27.58 -23.85 -9.76
CA ILE A 29 -26.54 -24.58 -10.51
C ILE A 29 -25.52 -25.19 -9.54
N ASP A 30 -25.51 -26.52 -9.42
CA ASP A 30 -24.61 -27.27 -8.52
C ASP A 30 -23.41 -27.92 -9.23
N GLN A 31 -23.32 -27.83 -10.56
CA GLN A 31 -22.25 -28.52 -11.33
C GLN A 31 -20.92 -27.74 -11.40
N PHE A 32 -20.94 -26.43 -11.11
CA PHE A 32 -19.74 -25.58 -11.13
C PHE A 32 -19.17 -25.29 -9.74
N THR A 33 -19.76 -25.88 -8.70
CA THR A 33 -19.25 -25.84 -7.33
C THR A 33 -18.11 -26.85 -7.11
N ASP A 34 -17.95 -27.86 -7.97
CA ASP A 34 -16.81 -28.78 -7.87
C ASP A 34 -15.50 -28.01 -8.16
N PRO A 35 -14.60 -27.86 -7.16
CA PRO A 35 -13.34 -27.14 -7.36
C PRO A 35 -12.47 -27.77 -8.45
N ARG A 36 -12.67 -29.05 -8.79
CA ARG A 36 -11.93 -29.75 -9.86
C ARG A 36 -12.19 -29.16 -11.25
N VAL A 37 -13.40 -28.64 -11.49
CA VAL A 37 -13.74 -27.97 -12.75
C VAL A 37 -12.90 -26.70 -12.91
N TRP A 38 -12.84 -25.87 -11.86
CA TRP A 38 -12.04 -24.64 -11.85
C TRP A 38 -10.53 -24.92 -11.93
N MET A 39 -10.05 -25.95 -11.24
CA MET A 39 -8.68 -26.43 -11.37
C MET A 39 -8.35 -26.79 -12.82
N GLY A 40 -9.23 -27.52 -13.51
CA GLY A 40 -9.06 -27.88 -14.93
C GLY A 40 -9.06 -26.66 -15.86
N ILE A 41 -9.99 -25.73 -15.66
CA ILE A 41 -10.06 -24.48 -16.43
C ILE A 41 -8.78 -23.66 -16.27
N PHE A 42 -8.33 -23.43 -15.04
CA PHE A 42 -7.12 -22.65 -14.79
C PHE A 42 -5.87 -23.35 -15.32
N ALA A 43 -5.77 -24.68 -15.20
CA ALA A 43 -4.68 -25.44 -15.80
C ALA A 43 -4.67 -25.30 -17.34
N ALA A 44 -5.83 -25.35 -17.99
CA ALA A 44 -5.95 -25.16 -19.44
C ALA A 44 -5.54 -23.75 -19.88
N VAL A 45 -6.03 -22.70 -19.19
CA VAL A 45 -5.66 -21.30 -19.48
C VAL A 45 -4.16 -21.09 -19.28
N SER A 46 -3.60 -21.65 -18.20
CA SER A 46 -2.17 -21.61 -17.93
C SER A 46 -1.35 -22.23 -19.07
N LEU A 47 -1.74 -23.42 -19.53
CA LEU A 47 -1.06 -24.12 -20.62
C LEU A 47 -1.16 -23.34 -21.93
N LEU A 48 -2.34 -22.80 -22.29
CA LEU A 48 -2.52 -21.99 -23.48
C LEU A 48 -1.65 -20.72 -23.46
N ALA A 49 -1.59 -20.04 -22.31
CA ALA A 49 -0.73 -18.88 -22.14
C ALA A 49 0.76 -19.24 -22.29
N PHE A 50 1.19 -20.36 -21.69
CA PHE A 50 2.55 -20.84 -21.81
C PHE A 50 2.92 -21.26 -23.24
N LEU A 51 2.01 -21.95 -23.94
CA LEU A 51 2.18 -22.29 -25.35
C LEU A 51 2.32 -21.03 -26.21
N ASN A 52 1.51 -20.00 -25.96
CA ASN A 52 1.62 -18.75 -26.70
C ASN A 52 2.94 -18.01 -26.42
N TYR A 53 3.42 -18.07 -25.17
CA TYR A 53 4.76 -17.57 -24.84
C TYR A 53 5.85 -18.30 -25.65
N ALA A 54 5.81 -19.64 -25.71
CA ALA A 54 6.76 -20.44 -26.48
C ALA A 54 6.67 -20.16 -27.99
N LEU A 55 5.45 -20.06 -28.55
CA LEU A 55 5.20 -19.74 -29.96
C LEU A 55 5.64 -18.32 -30.32
N SER A 56 5.68 -17.39 -29.36
CA SER A 56 6.26 -16.05 -29.54
C SER A 56 7.80 -16.03 -29.60
N GLY A 57 8.44 -17.20 -29.58
CA GLY A 57 9.90 -17.34 -29.58
C GLY A 57 10.54 -16.89 -28.26
N TRP A 58 9.85 -17.07 -27.12
CA TRP A 58 10.33 -16.71 -25.77
C TRP A 58 10.55 -15.21 -25.53
N ARG A 59 10.06 -14.35 -26.43
CA ARG A 59 10.27 -12.89 -26.35
C ARG A 59 9.16 -12.17 -25.59
N GLN A 60 7.91 -12.61 -25.71
CA GLN A 60 6.78 -11.92 -25.11
C GLN A 60 6.52 -12.40 -23.68
N TRP A 61 7.42 -12.06 -22.76
CA TRP A 61 7.35 -12.46 -21.34
C TRP A 61 6.04 -12.10 -20.64
N GLY A 62 5.25 -11.15 -21.16
CA GLY A 62 3.92 -10.81 -20.64
C GLY A 62 2.95 -12.01 -20.57
N TRP A 63 3.10 -13.01 -21.45
CA TRP A 63 2.31 -14.25 -21.41
C TRP A 63 2.60 -15.14 -20.20
N LEU A 64 3.73 -14.92 -19.52
CA LEU A 64 4.05 -15.62 -18.28
C LEU A 64 3.16 -15.18 -17.10
N PHE A 65 2.51 -14.01 -17.17
CA PHE A 65 1.54 -13.61 -16.14
C PHE A 65 0.31 -14.51 -16.10
N PRO A 66 -0.47 -14.66 -17.19
CA PRO A 66 -1.59 -15.60 -17.18
C PRO A 66 -1.11 -17.04 -16.94
N ALA A 67 0.02 -17.46 -17.52
CA ALA A 67 0.57 -18.80 -17.23
C ALA A 67 0.84 -19.00 -15.72
N GLY A 68 1.57 -18.08 -15.10
CA GLY A 68 1.92 -18.15 -13.69
C GLY A 68 0.73 -18.04 -12.74
N ILE A 69 -0.18 -17.08 -12.96
CA ILE A 69 -1.35 -16.86 -12.10
C ILE A 69 -2.29 -18.05 -12.16
N PHE A 70 -2.70 -18.47 -13.36
CA PHE A 70 -3.66 -19.56 -13.50
C PHE A 70 -3.04 -20.91 -13.13
N GLY A 71 -1.75 -21.13 -13.45
CA GLY A 71 -1.04 -22.34 -13.00
C GLY A 71 -0.92 -22.40 -11.48
N GLY A 72 -0.55 -21.29 -10.85
CA GLY A 72 -0.47 -21.17 -9.40
C GLY A 72 -1.82 -21.36 -8.71
N LEU A 73 -2.90 -20.78 -9.24
CA LEU A 73 -4.27 -20.99 -8.76
C LEU A 73 -4.73 -22.44 -8.90
N ALA A 74 -4.43 -23.08 -10.04
CA ALA A 74 -4.77 -24.49 -10.25
C ALA A 74 -4.11 -25.39 -9.19
N VAL A 75 -2.83 -25.17 -8.89
CA VAL A 75 -2.12 -25.91 -7.83
C VAL A 75 -2.66 -25.54 -6.45
N THR A 76 -2.97 -24.27 -6.19
CA THR A 76 -3.59 -23.81 -4.93
C THR A 76 -4.91 -24.54 -4.67
N ILE A 77 -5.78 -24.64 -5.69
CA ILE A 77 -7.03 -25.39 -5.59
C ILE A 77 -6.76 -26.88 -5.40
N ALA A 78 -5.79 -27.46 -6.12
CA ALA A 78 -5.42 -28.85 -5.96
C ALA A 78 -5.04 -29.14 -4.50
N LEU A 79 -4.17 -28.32 -3.89
CA LEU A 79 -3.76 -28.47 -2.50
C LEU A 79 -4.96 -28.33 -1.54
N ALA A 80 -5.80 -27.32 -1.74
CA ALA A 80 -7.00 -27.11 -0.92
C ALA A 80 -7.98 -28.31 -1.00
N THR A 81 -8.20 -28.88 -2.19
CA THR A 81 -9.07 -30.06 -2.36
C THR A 81 -8.50 -31.34 -1.78
N ASN A 82 -7.18 -31.39 -1.55
CA ASN A 82 -6.51 -32.49 -0.87
C ASN A 82 -6.37 -32.26 0.65
N ASN A 83 -7.18 -31.35 1.22
CA ASN A 83 -7.23 -31.02 2.65
C ASN A 83 -5.87 -30.59 3.22
N VAL A 84 -5.08 -29.84 2.45
CA VAL A 84 -3.89 -29.17 2.98
C VAL A 84 -4.35 -27.93 3.75
N ASP A 85 -4.50 -28.07 5.06
CA ASP A 85 -4.99 -26.99 5.93
C ASP A 85 -3.82 -26.14 6.48
N SER A 86 -3.13 -25.45 5.58
CA SER A 86 -1.98 -24.59 5.90
C SER A 86 -1.98 -23.33 5.04
N ALA A 87 -1.42 -22.24 5.56
CA ALA A 87 -1.19 -21.03 4.77
C ALA A 87 -0.29 -21.30 3.55
N ALA A 88 0.51 -22.37 3.59
CA ALA A 88 1.37 -22.81 2.49
C ALA A 88 0.59 -23.08 1.19
N VAL A 89 -0.73 -23.29 1.25
CA VAL A 89 -1.61 -23.46 0.08
C VAL A 89 -1.51 -22.27 -0.89
N ALA A 90 -1.25 -21.05 -0.41
CA ALA A 90 -1.10 -19.88 -1.28
C ALA A 90 0.29 -19.76 -1.95
N THR A 91 1.28 -20.54 -1.51
CA THR A 91 2.67 -20.50 -2.03
C THR A 91 2.76 -20.69 -3.55
N PRO A 92 2.06 -21.65 -4.19
CA PRO A 92 2.12 -21.86 -5.64
C PRO A 92 1.69 -20.63 -6.44
N LEU A 93 0.70 -19.86 -5.96
CA LEU A 93 0.28 -18.61 -6.60
C LEU A 93 1.41 -17.58 -6.61
N PHE A 94 2.08 -17.39 -5.48
CA PHE A 94 3.21 -16.46 -5.39
C PHE A 94 4.39 -16.92 -6.23
N ILE A 95 4.71 -18.22 -6.24
CA ILE A 95 5.74 -18.78 -7.12
C ILE A 95 5.40 -18.55 -8.59
N GLY A 96 4.15 -18.78 -8.99
CA GLY A 96 3.66 -18.50 -10.33
C GLY A 96 3.86 -17.03 -10.74
N LEU A 97 3.67 -16.10 -9.81
CA LEU A 97 3.90 -14.67 -10.02
C LEU A 97 5.39 -14.26 -10.06
N ILE A 98 6.29 -14.99 -9.40
CA ILE A 98 7.74 -14.71 -9.47
C ILE A 98 8.26 -14.91 -10.89
N ILE A 99 7.79 -15.95 -11.61
CA ILE A 99 8.25 -16.32 -12.95
C ILE A 99 8.19 -15.15 -13.96
N PRO A 100 7.04 -14.46 -14.18
CA PRO A 100 6.97 -13.34 -15.12
C PRO A 100 7.87 -12.18 -14.72
N PHE A 101 7.99 -11.86 -13.42
CA PHE A 101 8.88 -10.77 -12.97
C PHE A 101 10.36 -11.13 -13.12
N ALA A 102 10.74 -12.38 -12.83
CA ALA A 102 12.09 -12.89 -13.06
C ALA A 102 12.43 -12.86 -14.56
N ALA A 103 11.52 -13.32 -15.42
CA ALA A 103 11.70 -13.26 -16.87
C ALA A 103 11.82 -11.82 -17.38
N ALA A 104 10.96 -10.90 -16.91
CA ALA A 104 11.02 -9.48 -17.24
C ALA A 104 12.38 -8.87 -16.88
N TYR A 105 12.85 -9.13 -15.66
CA TYR A 105 14.12 -8.62 -15.15
C TYR A 105 15.31 -9.20 -15.92
N LEU A 106 15.35 -10.51 -16.16
CA LEU A 106 16.46 -11.19 -16.82
C LEU A 106 16.58 -10.80 -18.30
N MET A 107 15.47 -10.50 -18.97
CA MET A 107 15.45 -10.17 -20.39
C MET A 107 16.00 -8.76 -20.68
N ASP A 108 15.76 -7.78 -19.79
CA ASP A 108 16.34 -6.44 -19.90
C ASP A 108 16.48 -5.81 -18.51
N ARG A 109 17.62 -6.04 -17.85
CA ARG A 109 17.86 -5.55 -16.48
C ARG A 109 17.89 -4.02 -16.39
N ALA A 110 18.32 -3.35 -17.47
CA ALA A 110 18.44 -1.90 -17.49
C ALA A 110 17.06 -1.23 -17.54
N ARG A 111 16.14 -1.78 -18.35
CA ARG A 111 14.77 -1.27 -18.50
C ARG A 111 13.81 -1.81 -17.46
N ASN A 112 13.92 -3.09 -17.11
CA ASN A 112 12.99 -3.82 -16.24
C ASN A 112 13.48 -4.00 -14.81
N TRP A 113 14.38 -3.13 -14.34
CA TRP A 113 14.82 -3.08 -12.95
C TRP A 113 13.66 -3.05 -11.94
N TRP A 114 12.53 -2.48 -12.31
CA TRP A 114 11.33 -2.35 -11.49
C TRP A 114 10.79 -3.72 -11.07
N ALA A 115 11.01 -4.77 -11.87
CA ALA A 115 10.52 -6.12 -11.62
C ALA A 115 11.17 -6.79 -10.40
N LEU A 116 12.33 -6.31 -9.93
CA LEU A 116 12.93 -6.75 -8.67
C LEU A 116 12.03 -6.48 -7.46
N ILE A 117 11.24 -5.41 -7.50
CA ILE A 117 10.37 -5.02 -6.38
C ILE A 117 9.21 -6.02 -6.24
N PRO A 118 8.29 -6.14 -7.21
CA PRO A 118 7.19 -7.09 -7.09
C PRO A 118 7.70 -8.53 -7.09
N GLY A 119 8.72 -8.88 -7.88
CA GLY A 119 9.30 -10.23 -7.86
C GLY A 119 9.90 -10.61 -6.51
N GLY A 120 10.61 -9.67 -5.87
CA GLY A 120 11.08 -9.83 -4.50
C GLY A 120 9.92 -9.99 -3.51
N ILE A 121 8.94 -9.08 -3.52
CA ILE A 121 7.77 -9.16 -2.63
C ILE A 121 7.03 -10.50 -2.79
N MET A 122 6.85 -11.00 -4.01
CA MET A 122 6.22 -12.31 -4.25
C MET A 122 7.05 -13.46 -3.69
N LEU A 123 8.38 -13.45 -3.87
CA LEU A 123 9.28 -14.43 -3.26
C LEU A 123 9.11 -14.45 -1.73
N PHE A 124 8.96 -13.28 -1.14
CA PHE A 124 8.84 -13.15 0.31
C PHE A 124 7.46 -13.50 0.82
N LEU A 125 6.40 -13.20 0.09
CA LEU A 125 5.06 -13.70 0.40
C LEU A 125 5.02 -15.23 0.34
N ALA A 126 5.66 -15.85 -0.66
CA ALA A 126 5.81 -17.30 -0.72
C ALA A 126 6.55 -17.88 0.50
N LEU A 127 7.63 -17.24 0.95
CA LEU A 127 8.33 -17.67 2.17
C LEU A 127 7.50 -17.44 3.43
N THR A 128 6.78 -16.33 3.51
CA THR A 128 5.92 -15.96 4.64
C THR A 128 4.81 -17.00 4.81
N THR A 129 4.16 -17.43 3.73
CA THR A 129 3.12 -18.47 3.78
C THR A 129 3.63 -19.84 4.21
N LEU A 130 4.90 -20.14 3.94
CA LEU A 130 5.54 -21.39 4.42
C LEU A 130 5.91 -21.34 5.90
N LEU A 131 6.20 -20.15 6.43
CA LEU A 131 6.69 -19.96 7.80
C LEU A 131 5.57 -19.63 8.79
N VAL A 132 4.44 -19.08 8.36
CA VAL A 132 3.43 -18.53 9.28
C VAL A 132 2.81 -19.55 10.23
N ASP A 133 2.73 -20.82 9.82
CA ASP A 133 2.17 -21.88 10.67
C ASP A 133 3.20 -22.47 11.66
N THR A 134 4.49 -22.15 11.51
CA THR A 134 5.58 -22.72 12.33
C THR A 134 6.38 -21.67 13.11
N ALA A 135 6.37 -20.41 12.67
CA ALA A 135 7.06 -19.31 13.31
C ALA A 135 6.07 -18.35 13.98
N GLY A 136 6.50 -17.68 15.06
CA GLY A 136 5.68 -16.67 15.72
C GLY A 136 5.30 -15.53 14.76
N GLY A 137 4.07 -15.03 14.87
CA GLY A 137 3.54 -14.00 13.96
C GLY A 137 4.39 -12.73 13.92
N GLU A 138 5.07 -12.41 15.01
CA GLU A 138 6.04 -11.32 15.13
C GLU A 138 7.24 -11.53 14.21
N TRP A 139 7.83 -12.73 14.21
CA TRP A 139 8.97 -13.08 13.36
C TRP A 139 8.59 -13.04 11.89
N VAL A 140 7.40 -13.54 11.57
CA VAL A 140 6.84 -13.56 10.22
C VAL A 140 6.61 -12.12 9.72
N GLY A 141 5.99 -11.27 10.54
CA GLY A 141 5.77 -9.86 10.21
C GLY A 141 7.07 -9.07 10.06
N ALA A 142 8.05 -9.31 10.93
CA ALA A 142 9.38 -8.71 10.82
C ALA A 142 10.09 -9.14 9.54
N LEU A 143 10.12 -10.46 9.27
CA LEU A 143 10.72 -11.04 8.08
C LEU A 143 10.09 -10.41 6.83
N PHE A 144 8.76 -10.33 6.76
CA PHE A 144 8.05 -9.72 5.63
C PHE A 144 8.52 -8.27 5.36
N LEU A 145 8.57 -7.43 6.40
CA LEU A 145 9.00 -6.03 6.26
C LEU A 145 10.49 -5.89 5.91
N PHE A 146 11.37 -6.66 6.56
CA PHE A 146 12.80 -6.66 6.21
C PHE A 146 13.05 -7.10 4.77
N MET A 147 12.25 -8.04 4.30
CA MET A 147 12.40 -8.54 2.96
C MET A 147 11.90 -7.55 1.90
N ILE A 148 10.81 -6.82 2.17
CA ILE A 148 10.44 -5.63 1.36
C ILE A 148 11.60 -4.63 1.36
N ALA A 149 12.21 -4.35 2.52
CA ALA A 149 13.34 -3.45 2.62
C ALA A 149 14.52 -3.90 1.74
N ILE A 150 14.82 -5.20 1.73
CA ILE A 150 15.86 -5.79 0.87
C ILE A 150 15.52 -5.63 -0.62
N SER A 151 14.25 -5.80 -1.04
CA SER A 151 13.85 -5.57 -2.43
C SER A 151 14.15 -4.15 -2.90
N PHE A 152 13.81 -3.14 -2.09
CA PHE A 152 14.13 -1.75 -2.40
C PHE A 152 15.63 -1.44 -2.29
N LEU A 153 16.33 -2.05 -1.34
CA LEU A 153 17.77 -1.91 -1.20
C LEU A 153 18.50 -2.43 -2.45
N MET A 154 18.08 -3.57 -3.01
CA MET A 154 18.64 -4.12 -4.25
C MET A 154 18.44 -3.17 -5.43
N VAL A 155 17.30 -2.48 -5.52
CA VAL A 155 17.06 -1.45 -6.55
C VAL A 155 18.01 -0.27 -6.38
N TYR A 156 18.28 0.16 -5.16
CA TYR A 156 19.25 1.22 -4.87
C TYR A 156 20.69 0.79 -5.18
N LEU A 157 21.07 -0.43 -4.81
CA LEU A 157 22.40 -0.97 -5.09
C LEU A 157 22.66 -1.12 -6.59
N GLY A 158 21.62 -1.46 -7.37
CA GLY A 158 21.70 -1.50 -8.83
C GLY A 158 21.87 -0.13 -9.48
N ASN A 159 21.34 0.94 -8.86
CA ASN A 159 21.58 2.31 -9.32
C ASN A 159 21.47 3.31 -8.16
N ARG A 160 22.63 3.76 -7.65
CA ARG A 160 22.72 4.66 -6.48
C ARG A 160 22.13 6.06 -6.70
N THR A 161 21.76 6.41 -7.92
CA THR A 161 21.00 7.64 -8.21
C THR A 161 19.54 7.54 -7.70
N ARG A 162 19.02 6.32 -7.49
CA ARG A 162 17.66 6.07 -7.03
C ARG A 162 17.55 6.16 -5.51
N LEU A 163 17.88 7.33 -4.95
CA LEU A 163 17.84 7.58 -3.51
C LEU A 163 16.45 7.34 -2.90
N TRP A 164 15.38 7.50 -3.67
CA TRP A 164 14.02 7.18 -3.22
C TRP A 164 13.89 5.72 -2.74
N ALA A 165 14.56 4.77 -3.40
CA ALA A 165 14.50 3.36 -3.03
C ALA A 165 15.24 3.11 -1.70
N LEU A 166 16.32 3.85 -1.43
CA LEU A 166 17.00 3.80 -0.14
C LEU A 166 16.12 4.33 1.00
N ILE A 167 15.35 5.39 0.76
CA ILE A 167 14.40 5.93 1.76
C ILE A 167 13.35 4.88 2.10
N VAL A 168 12.76 4.22 1.09
CA VAL A 168 11.76 3.16 1.31
C VAL A 168 12.41 1.97 2.01
N ALA A 169 13.57 1.51 1.56
CA ALA A 169 14.29 0.40 2.20
C ALA A 169 14.59 0.68 3.68
N TYR A 170 15.10 1.87 3.99
CA TYR A 170 15.35 2.29 5.36
C TYR A 170 14.05 2.35 6.18
N ALA A 171 13.01 3.00 5.64
CA ALA A 171 11.73 3.16 6.34
C ALA A 171 11.09 1.80 6.66
N THR A 172 11.01 0.90 5.68
CA THR A 172 10.44 -0.43 5.87
C THR A 172 11.34 -1.30 6.76
N GLY A 173 12.66 -1.15 6.69
CA GLY A 173 13.59 -1.85 7.60
C GLY A 173 13.44 -1.43 9.05
N VAL A 174 13.28 -0.12 9.31
CA VAL A 174 12.97 0.42 10.64
C VAL A 174 11.63 -0.13 11.13
N LEU A 175 10.60 -0.16 10.28
CA LEU A 175 9.29 -0.74 10.62
C LEU A 175 9.36 -2.25 10.87
N GLY A 176 10.26 -2.98 10.19
CA GLY A 176 10.50 -4.40 10.39
C GLY A 176 11.06 -4.76 11.77
N LEU A 177 11.65 -3.79 12.48
CA LEU A 177 12.03 -3.98 13.88
C LEU A 177 10.81 -3.97 14.82
N ALA A 178 9.69 -3.34 14.45
CA ALA A 178 8.56 -3.16 15.35
C ALA A 178 7.95 -4.47 15.87
N PRO A 179 7.69 -5.49 15.01
CA PRO A 179 7.24 -6.79 15.49
C PRO A 179 8.28 -7.50 16.38
N LEU A 180 9.58 -7.33 16.12
CA LEU A 180 10.61 -7.97 16.96
C LEU A 180 10.66 -7.39 18.38
N MET A 181 10.31 -6.12 18.54
CA MET A 181 10.31 -5.48 19.86
C MET A 181 9.18 -5.98 20.78
N SER A 182 8.13 -6.60 20.23
CA SER A 182 7.06 -7.21 21.04
C SER A 182 7.43 -8.60 21.55
N VAL A 183 8.47 -9.25 21.03
CA VAL A 183 8.92 -10.60 21.42
C VAL A 183 9.39 -10.65 22.90
N GLY A 184 9.74 -9.51 23.49
CA GLY A 184 10.20 -9.40 24.88
C GLY A 184 9.13 -9.02 25.91
N GLY A 185 7.84 -9.03 25.56
CA GLY A 185 6.74 -8.71 26.49
C GLY A 185 6.66 -7.25 26.94
N ARG A 186 7.46 -6.35 26.35
CA ARG A 186 7.30 -4.91 26.49
C ARG A 186 6.17 -4.46 25.58
N ASP A 187 5.34 -3.54 26.05
CA ASP A 187 4.29 -2.93 25.24
C ASP A 187 4.90 -2.34 23.95
N ALA A 188 4.56 -2.96 22.81
CA ALA A 188 4.99 -2.52 21.49
C ALA A 188 4.65 -1.04 21.23
N ALA A 189 3.62 -0.53 21.93
CA ALA A 189 3.20 0.86 21.92
C ALA A 189 4.34 1.83 22.22
N TYR A 190 5.24 1.53 23.17
CA TYR A 190 6.35 2.43 23.54
C TYR A 190 7.31 2.73 22.39
N PHE A 191 7.43 1.83 21.42
CA PHE A 191 8.33 1.99 20.30
C PHE A 191 7.70 2.73 19.11
N GLY A 192 6.37 2.87 19.09
CA GLY A 192 5.63 3.57 18.03
C GLY A 192 6.19 4.97 17.71
N PRO A 193 6.37 5.86 18.71
CA PRO A 193 6.97 7.17 18.50
C PRO A 193 8.39 7.07 17.93
N ILE A 194 9.22 6.18 18.49
CA ILE A 194 10.61 6.01 18.08
C ILE A 194 10.69 5.60 16.60
N PHE A 195 9.86 4.66 16.17
CA PHE A 195 9.82 4.22 14.77
C PHE A 195 9.33 5.32 13.84
N LEU A 196 8.27 6.04 14.21
CA LEU A 196 7.74 7.16 13.41
C LEU A 196 8.79 8.26 13.23
N PHE A 197 9.49 8.63 14.30
CA PHE A 197 10.58 9.60 14.22
C PHE A 197 11.77 9.07 13.42
N ALA A 198 12.15 7.80 13.62
CA ALA A 198 13.23 7.17 12.85
C ALA A 198 12.93 7.19 11.35
N VAL A 199 11.68 6.92 10.94
CA VAL A 199 11.22 7.01 9.54
C VAL A 199 11.23 8.46 9.01
N ALA A 200 11.10 9.47 9.88
CA ALA A 200 11.20 10.87 9.49
C ALA A 200 12.64 11.30 9.11
N LEU A 201 13.66 10.68 9.72
CA LEU A 201 15.08 11.02 9.53
C LEU A 201 15.55 11.06 8.06
N PRO A 202 15.29 10.07 7.19
CA PRO A 202 15.72 10.14 5.80
C PRO A 202 15.13 11.34 5.05
N PHE A 203 13.90 11.75 5.39
CA PHE A 203 13.28 12.93 4.78
C PHE A 203 13.93 14.23 5.27
N PHE A 204 14.30 14.32 6.55
CA PHE A 204 15.13 15.43 7.04
C PHE A 204 16.48 15.48 6.31
N ILE A 205 17.15 14.33 6.15
CA ILE A 205 18.43 14.25 5.42
C ILE A 205 18.25 14.76 3.98
N VAL A 206 17.20 14.32 3.27
CA VAL A 206 16.90 14.77 1.90
C VAL A 206 16.63 16.26 1.83
N TYR A 207 15.88 16.80 2.79
CA TYR A 207 15.54 18.21 2.91
C TYR A 207 16.78 19.10 3.17
N PHE A 208 17.66 18.69 4.08
CA PHE A 208 18.86 19.47 4.41
C PHE A 208 19.99 19.35 3.38
N ARG A 209 20.01 18.28 2.57
CA ARG A 209 21.02 18.10 1.50
C ARG A 209 20.88 19.07 0.34
N SER A 210 19.67 19.51 0.00
CA SER A 210 19.45 20.46 -1.10
C SER A 210 18.19 21.26 -0.88
N ALA A 211 18.29 22.59 -1.02
CA ALA A 211 17.14 23.49 -0.96
C ALA A 211 16.08 23.20 -2.03
N GLN A 212 16.45 22.52 -3.13
CA GLN A 212 15.52 22.10 -4.17
C GLN A 212 14.54 21.01 -3.67
N ASN A 213 14.94 20.24 -2.66
CA ASN A 213 14.14 19.16 -2.08
C ASN A 213 13.21 19.66 -0.96
N TRP A 214 12.62 20.85 -1.14
CA TRP A 214 11.70 21.46 -0.18
C TRP A 214 10.54 20.54 0.18
N TRP A 215 10.10 19.68 -0.75
CA TRP A 215 9.00 18.73 -0.56
C TRP A 215 9.25 17.75 0.59
N ALA A 216 10.50 17.42 0.89
CA ALA A 216 10.84 16.40 1.89
C ALA A 216 10.53 16.84 3.33
N ILE A 217 10.40 18.15 3.61
CA ILE A 217 9.97 18.60 4.94
C ILE A 217 8.53 18.20 5.26
N ILE A 218 7.68 17.99 4.24
CA ILE A 218 6.28 17.63 4.43
C ILE A 218 6.16 16.26 5.10
N PRO A 219 6.66 15.14 4.50
CA PRO A 219 6.63 13.84 5.17
C PRO A 219 7.45 13.85 6.47
N ALA A 220 8.59 14.55 6.54
CA ALA A 220 9.38 14.66 7.77
C ALA A 220 8.55 15.28 8.92
N GLY A 221 7.89 16.41 8.65
CA GLY A 221 7.08 17.14 9.62
C GLY A 221 5.83 16.37 10.03
N VAL A 222 5.14 15.72 9.09
CA VAL A 222 3.99 14.84 9.38
C VAL A 222 4.40 13.72 10.32
N LEU A 223 5.43 12.95 9.97
CA LEU A 223 5.90 11.81 10.76
C LEU A 223 6.40 12.24 12.15
N THR A 224 7.10 13.38 12.22
CA THR A 224 7.54 13.95 13.51
C THR A 224 6.35 14.36 14.36
N THR A 225 5.33 14.98 13.78
CA THR A 225 4.11 15.38 14.50
C THR A 225 3.37 14.16 15.04
N VAL A 226 3.17 13.11 14.22
CA VAL A 226 2.53 11.87 14.66
C VAL A 226 3.37 11.16 15.73
N SER A 227 4.70 11.17 15.61
CA SER A 227 5.61 10.67 16.65
C SER A 227 5.40 11.41 17.98
N VAL A 228 5.36 12.74 17.97
CA VAL A 228 5.14 13.54 19.19
C VAL A 228 3.79 13.25 19.80
N ILE A 229 2.73 13.16 18.99
CA ILE A 229 1.37 12.82 19.47
C ILE A 229 1.37 11.43 20.12
N ALA A 230 1.99 10.45 19.47
CA ALA A 230 2.10 9.09 20.02
C ALA A 230 2.87 9.10 21.36
N ALA A 231 3.99 9.83 21.46
CA ALA A 231 4.77 9.92 22.69
C ALA A 231 3.98 10.58 23.84
N LEU A 232 3.26 11.66 23.55
CA LEU A 232 2.43 12.37 24.54
C LEU A 232 1.23 11.53 24.99
N ALA A 233 0.64 10.73 24.09
CA ALA A 233 -0.43 9.80 24.41
C ALA A 233 0.07 8.70 25.36
N ILE A 234 1.22 8.10 25.06
CA ILE A 234 1.85 7.06 25.90
C ILE A 234 2.26 7.62 27.27
N ALA A 235 2.75 8.85 27.33
CA ALA A 235 3.07 9.54 28.58
C ALA A 235 1.83 9.90 29.44
N GLY A 236 0.61 9.62 28.97
CA GLY A 236 -0.63 9.95 29.67
C GLY A 236 -0.94 11.46 29.72
N LEU A 237 -0.20 12.28 28.96
CA LEU A 237 -0.41 13.72 28.84
C LEU A 237 -1.61 14.04 27.94
N ILE A 238 -1.92 13.15 27.00
CA ILE A 238 -3.12 13.23 26.16
C ILE A 238 -4.00 12.01 26.45
N ARG A 239 -4.90 12.15 27.43
CA ARG A 239 -5.86 11.09 27.81
C ARG A 239 -7.01 10.92 26.79
N ASN A 240 -7.19 11.92 25.92
CA ASN A 240 -8.31 12.05 24.98
C ASN A 240 -7.89 11.81 23.52
N ALA A 241 -6.90 10.96 23.25
CA ALA A 241 -6.50 10.61 21.88
C ALA A 241 -7.71 10.12 21.04
N ASN A 242 -8.65 9.41 21.67
CA ASN A 242 -9.86 8.88 21.03
C ASN A 242 -11.03 9.88 20.99
N GLN A 243 -10.99 10.97 21.78
CA GLN A 243 -12.04 12.00 21.80
C GLN A 243 -11.73 13.20 20.88
N GLY A 244 -10.59 13.15 20.16
CA GLY A 244 -10.37 13.91 18.92
C GLY A 244 -10.08 15.41 19.06
N GLY A 245 -10.06 15.98 20.27
CA GLY A 245 -9.76 17.41 20.47
C GLY A 245 -8.26 17.71 20.39
N TYR A 246 -7.54 17.48 21.49
CA TYR A 246 -6.13 17.87 21.65
C TYR A 246 -5.17 17.16 20.69
N ALA A 247 -5.36 15.87 20.44
CA ALA A 247 -4.52 15.12 19.50
C ALA A 247 -4.65 15.69 18.08
N ASN A 248 -5.85 16.10 17.69
CA ASN A 248 -6.11 16.71 16.40
C ASN A 248 -5.58 18.15 16.34
N ALA A 249 -5.72 18.92 17.43
CA ALA A 249 -5.10 20.25 17.53
C ALA A 249 -3.58 20.17 17.34
N LEU A 250 -2.91 19.19 17.98
CA LEU A 250 -1.48 18.96 17.80
C LEU A 250 -1.14 18.51 16.37
N LEU A 251 -1.95 17.64 15.77
CA LEU A 251 -1.75 17.22 14.39
C LEU A 251 -1.82 18.41 13.43
N MET A 252 -2.90 19.16 13.51
CA MET A 252 -3.14 20.33 12.65
C MET A 252 -2.10 21.42 12.92
N GLY A 253 -1.73 21.65 14.18
CA GLY A 253 -0.69 22.61 14.56
C GLY A 253 0.70 22.21 14.06
N GLY A 254 1.11 20.94 14.22
CA GLY A 254 2.38 20.43 13.71
C GLY A 254 2.47 20.46 12.18
N LEU A 255 1.36 20.16 11.48
CA LEU A 255 1.26 20.36 10.04
C LEU A 255 1.33 21.85 9.67
N ALA A 256 0.66 22.74 10.40
CA ALA A 256 0.73 24.18 10.17
C ALA A 256 2.17 24.69 10.26
N VAL A 257 2.94 24.26 11.27
CA VAL A 257 4.38 24.56 11.42
C VAL A 257 5.17 24.02 10.24
N THR A 258 4.89 22.80 9.79
CA THR A 258 5.53 22.21 8.60
C THR A 258 5.31 23.08 7.37
N PHE A 259 4.09 23.59 7.15
CA PHE A 259 3.80 24.49 6.05
C PHE A 259 4.31 25.93 6.26
N VAL A 260 4.47 26.41 7.50
CA VAL A 260 5.20 27.66 7.79
C VAL A 260 6.63 27.54 7.26
N VAL A 261 7.31 26.42 7.50
CA VAL A 261 8.67 26.19 6.99
C VAL A 261 8.70 26.20 5.45
N VAL A 262 7.71 25.58 4.80
CA VAL A 262 7.58 25.60 3.32
C VAL A 262 7.32 27.01 2.80
N TRP A 263 6.47 27.78 3.48
CA TRP A 263 6.14 29.15 3.09
C TRP A 263 7.32 30.09 3.27
N LEU A 264 7.91 30.16 4.47
CA LEU A 264 8.92 31.15 4.82
C LEU A 264 10.28 30.84 4.21
N ARG A 265 10.72 29.57 4.22
CA ARG A 265 12.06 29.19 3.76
C ARG A 265 12.15 29.00 2.25
N HIS A 266 11.04 28.60 1.61
CA HIS A 266 11.02 28.27 0.17
C HIS A 266 10.10 29.16 -0.66
N ALA A 267 9.55 30.22 -0.05
CA ALA A 267 8.70 31.22 -0.67
C ALA A 267 7.54 30.64 -1.50
N LYS A 268 6.96 29.51 -1.06
CA LYS A 268 5.83 28.88 -1.75
C LYS A 268 4.51 29.52 -1.29
N PRO A 269 3.84 30.34 -2.13
CA PRO A 269 2.69 31.14 -1.70
C PRO A 269 1.49 30.30 -1.30
N TRP A 270 1.29 29.15 -1.93
CA TRP A 270 0.20 28.23 -1.59
C TRP A 270 0.33 27.68 -0.15
N ALA A 271 1.56 27.50 0.35
CA ALA A 271 1.80 26.97 1.69
C ALA A 271 1.36 27.96 2.79
N LYS A 272 1.32 29.26 2.50
CA LYS A 272 0.77 30.27 3.40
C LYS A 272 -0.69 30.00 3.72
N ILE A 273 -1.51 29.80 2.69
CA ILE A 273 -2.94 29.55 2.83
C ILE A 273 -3.16 28.25 3.61
N VAL A 274 -2.45 27.18 3.24
CA VAL A 274 -2.54 25.89 3.92
C VAL A 274 -2.15 26.02 5.40
N SER A 275 -1.06 26.72 5.71
CA SER A 275 -0.61 26.95 7.08
C SER A 275 -1.64 27.72 7.92
N ILE A 276 -2.22 28.80 7.38
CA ILE A 276 -3.25 29.59 8.06
C ILE A 276 -4.49 28.75 8.34
N VAL A 277 -4.97 27.99 7.34
CA VAL A 277 -6.14 27.12 7.50
C VAL A 277 -5.88 26.07 8.57
N LEU A 278 -4.74 25.38 8.52
CA LEU A 278 -4.37 24.37 9.51
C LEU A 278 -4.21 24.96 10.91
N ALA A 279 -3.66 26.17 11.04
CA ALA A 279 -3.55 26.86 12.33
C ALA A 279 -4.93 27.21 12.90
N LEU A 280 -5.85 27.71 12.07
CA LEU A 280 -7.23 27.99 12.48
C LEU A 280 -7.95 26.71 12.92
N VAL A 281 -7.78 25.62 12.18
CA VAL A 281 -8.37 24.31 12.53
C VAL A 281 -7.74 23.77 13.81
N ALA A 282 -6.45 23.96 14.04
CA ALA A 282 -5.78 23.57 15.27
C ALA A 282 -6.38 24.29 16.48
N VAL A 283 -6.56 25.61 16.38
CA VAL A 283 -7.19 26.44 17.41
C VAL A 283 -8.64 25.99 17.64
N ALA A 284 -9.43 25.84 16.57
CA ALA A 284 -10.81 25.35 16.65
C ALA A 284 -10.89 23.98 17.33
N SER A 285 -9.94 23.07 17.06
CA SER A 285 -9.92 21.73 17.65
C SER A 285 -9.72 21.76 19.18
N VAL A 286 -9.08 22.79 19.73
CA VAL A 286 -8.96 23.00 21.18
C VAL A 286 -10.30 23.47 21.76
N PHE A 287 -10.94 24.46 21.15
CA PHE A 287 -12.19 25.06 21.66
C PHE A 287 -13.42 24.16 21.47
N PHE A 288 -13.47 23.39 20.39
CA PHE A 288 -14.58 22.49 20.05
C PHE A 288 -14.28 21.03 20.39
N ALA A 289 -13.29 20.75 21.24
CA ALA A 289 -12.92 19.40 21.64
C ALA A 289 -14.11 18.57 22.17
N SER A 290 -14.99 19.19 22.96
CA SER A 290 -16.19 18.56 23.52
C SER A 290 -17.32 18.34 22.50
N TYR A 291 -17.24 18.99 21.33
CA TYR A 291 -18.25 18.95 20.27
C TYR A 291 -17.69 18.30 18.99
N SER A 292 -16.58 17.57 19.09
CA SER A 292 -15.86 17.01 17.93
C SER A 292 -16.75 16.14 17.04
N GLN A 293 -17.70 15.41 17.63
CA GLN A 293 -18.68 14.58 16.92
C GLN A 293 -19.64 15.37 16.01
N ILE A 294 -19.90 16.65 16.31
CA ILE A 294 -20.83 17.50 15.56
C ILE A 294 -20.07 18.50 14.69
N PHE A 295 -18.94 19.01 15.19
CA PHE A 295 -18.11 20.01 14.52
C PHE A 295 -17.60 19.52 13.15
N TRP A 296 -17.04 18.32 13.08
CA TRP A 296 -16.48 17.78 11.83
C TRP A 296 -17.53 17.57 10.73
N PRO A 297 -18.67 16.90 11.01
CA PRO A 297 -19.76 16.81 10.04
C PRO A 297 -20.24 18.17 9.54
N LEU A 298 -20.43 19.15 10.44
CA LEU A 298 -20.85 20.51 10.06
C LEU A 298 -19.82 21.20 9.16
N ALA A 299 -18.53 21.12 9.50
CA ALA A 299 -17.46 21.71 8.69
C ALA A 299 -17.42 21.11 7.28
N ILE A 300 -17.56 19.79 7.16
CA ILE A 300 -17.61 19.09 5.87
C ILE A 300 -18.86 19.50 5.07
N ILE A 301 -20.03 19.61 5.72
CA ILE A 301 -21.26 20.07 5.07
C ILE A 301 -21.09 21.49 4.53
N LEU A 302 -20.55 22.42 5.33
CA LEU A 302 -20.33 23.81 4.91
C LEU A 302 -19.34 23.90 3.74
N VAL A 303 -18.25 23.14 3.77
CA VAL A 303 -17.29 23.06 2.65
C VAL A 303 -17.96 22.47 1.41
N GLY A 304 -18.78 21.42 1.56
CA GLY A 304 -19.56 20.83 0.48
C GLY A 304 -20.54 21.82 -0.16
N ILE A 305 -21.27 22.57 0.66
CA ILE A 305 -22.18 23.64 0.21
C ILE A 305 -21.40 24.71 -0.55
N TYR A 306 -20.25 25.15 -0.03
CA TYR A 306 -19.41 26.13 -0.70
C TYR A 306 -18.92 25.63 -2.07
N LEU A 307 -18.40 24.40 -2.14
CA LEU A 307 -17.94 23.80 -3.40
C LEU A 307 -19.08 23.65 -4.40
N PHE A 308 -20.24 23.17 -3.96
CA PHE A 308 -21.45 23.08 -4.78
C PHE A 308 -21.87 24.44 -5.32
N TYR A 309 -21.89 25.47 -4.47
CA TYR A 309 -22.20 26.84 -4.87
C TYR A 309 -21.19 27.39 -5.90
N THR A 310 -19.89 27.16 -5.72
CA THR A 310 -18.88 27.60 -6.69
C THR A 310 -18.94 26.85 -8.01
N ALA A 311 -19.33 25.57 -8.00
CA ALA A 311 -19.52 24.77 -9.21
C ALA A 311 -20.73 25.23 -10.04
N LEU A 312 -21.76 25.75 -9.39
CA LEU A 312 -22.95 26.29 -10.04
C LEU A 312 -22.76 27.72 -10.58
N ARG A 313 -21.68 28.42 -10.23
CA ARG A 313 -21.40 29.74 -10.79
C ARG A 313 -20.99 29.60 -12.25
N PRO A 314 -21.63 30.32 -13.19
CA PRO A 314 -21.19 30.34 -14.58
C PRO A 314 -19.74 30.82 -14.62
N LYS A 315 -18.86 30.08 -15.28
CA LYS A 315 -17.51 30.55 -15.57
C LYS A 315 -17.66 31.77 -16.47
N ALA A 316 -17.30 32.95 -15.97
CA ALA A 316 -17.15 34.12 -16.82
C ALA A 316 -16.11 33.78 -17.90
N ALA A 317 -16.51 33.93 -19.16
CA ALA A 317 -15.67 33.73 -20.33
C ALA A 317 -14.56 34.79 -20.40
#